data_AF-A0A5K0VTQ6-F1
#
_entry.id   AF-A0A5K0VTQ6-F1
#
_cell.length_a   1.000
_cell.length_b   1.000
_cell.length_c   1.000
_cell.angle_alpha   90.00
_cell.angle_beta   90.00
_cell.angle_gamma   90.00
#
_symmetry.space_group_name_H-M   'P 1'
#
loop_
_entity.id
_entity.type
_entity.pdbx_description
1 polymer ?
#
loop_
_entity_poly.entity_id
_entity_poly.type
_entity_poly.pdbx_seq_one_letter_code
_entity_poly.pdbx_strand_id
1 'polypeptide(L)'
;SYELMEKIFKVYVYKDGGSPIFHKPYLRGIYASEGWFMKLMETSKYFSANDPSRAHMFYLPYSALKLRSATNATGATRQKFLALYLKNYISMLAAKYPFWNKTHGADHFLVACHDW
;
A
#
# COMPACT_ATOMS: atom_id res chain seq x y z
N SER A 1 0.51 22.14 13.78
CA SER A 1 -0.94 21.96 13.94
C SER A 1 -1.47 21.08 12.83
N TYR A 2 -2.74 20.64 12.91
CA TYR A 2 -3.38 19.80 11.89
C TYR A 2 -3.42 20.50 10.52
N GLU A 3 -3.73 21.80 10.48
CA GLU A 3 -3.82 22.57 9.23
C GLU A 3 -2.47 22.68 8.51
N LEU A 4 -1.37 22.70 9.26
CA LEU A 4 -0.04 22.70 8.67
C LEU A 4 0.27 21.34 8.03
N MET A 5 -0.09 20.24 8.70
CA MET A 5 0.08 18.88 8.18
C MET A 5 -0.64 18.71 6.84
N GLU A 6 -1.89 19.15 6.72
CA GLU A 6 -2.64 19.07 5.45
C GLU A 6 -1.96 19.80 4.27
N LYS A 7 -1.22 20.87 4.56
CA LYS A 7 -0.51 21.65 3.54
C LYS A 7 0.81 20.98 3.12
N ILE A 8 1.59 20.51 4.09
CA ILE A 8 2.97 20.07 3.85
C ILE A 8 3.09 18.57 3.63
N PHE A 9 2.31 17.76 4.34
CA PHE A 9 2.47 16.31 4.34
C PHE A 9 2.06 15.74 2.99
N LYS A 10 2.93 14.90 2.43
CA LYS A 10 2.73 14.27 1.13
C LYS A 10 3.07 12.79 1.19
N VAL A 11 2.25 12.00 0.52
CA VAL A 11 2.40 10.56 0.38
C VAL A 11 2.57 10.25 -1.11
N TYR A 12 3.64 9.55 -1.46
CA TYR A 12 3.77 8.96 -2.79
C TYR A 12 3.05 7.62 -2.81
N VAL A 13 2.15 7.42 -3.76
CA VAL A 13 1.53 6.11 -3.98
C VAL A 13 2.32 5.36 -5.04
N TYR A 14 2.85 4.19 -4.69
CA TYR A 14 3.51 3.32 -5.66
C TYR A 14 2.55 2.98 -6.79
N LYS A 15 3.02 3.06 -8.03
CA LYS A 15 2.23 2.72 -9.23
C LYS A 15 2.34 1.24 -9.63
N ASP A 16 3.28 0.53 -9.01
CA ASP A 16 3.56 -0.87 -9.31
C ASP A 16 2.59 -1.80 -8.58
N GLY A 17 2.27 -2.90 -9.25
CA GLY A 17 1.39 -3.93 -8.73
C GLY A 17 0.31 -4.30 -9.74
N GLY A 18 0.05 -5.59 -9.89
CA GLY A 18 -0.94 -6.11 -10.83
C GLY A 18 -2.37 -6.10 -10.29
N SER A 19 -3.33 -5.81 -11.16
CA SER A 19 -4.73 -6.14 -10.91
C SER A 19 -4.88 -7.66 -10.72
N PRO A 20 -5.78 -8.14 -9.83
CA PRO A 20 -6.75 -7.36 -9.07
C PRO A 20 -6.23 -6.87 -7.71
N ILE A 21 -5.03 -7.24 -7.28
CA ILE A 21 -4.57 -7.06 -5.89
C ILE A 21 -4.27 -5.59 -5.57
N PHE A 22 -3.63 -4.88 -6.50
CA PHE A 22 -3.20 -3.51 -6.28
C PHE A 22 -4.12 -2.52 -6.99
N HIS A 23 -4.20 -1.28 -6.47
CA HIS A 23 -4.94 -0.17 -7.11
C HIS A 23 -6.42 -0.45 -7.39
N LYS A 24 -7.01 -1.39 -6.66
CA LYS A 24 -8.40 -1.79 -6.85
C LYS A 24 -9.06 -1.87 -5.47
N PRO A 25 -9.60 -0.76 -4.95
CA PRO A 25 -10.14 -0.71 -3.61
C PRO A 25 -11.38 -1.60 -3.46
N TYR A 26 -11.61 -2.12 -2.25
CA TYR A 26 -12.85 -2.78 -1.85
C TYR A 26 -13.55 -1.94 -0.79
N LEU A 27 -14.73 -1.40 -1.11
CA LEU A 27 -15.34 -0.29 -0.34
C LEU A 27 -16.47 -0.74 0.62
N ARG A 28 -16.61 -2.04 0.86
CA ARG A 28 -17.72 -2.62 1.63
C ARG A 28 -17.21 -3.60 2.68
N GLY A 29 -18.05 -3.96 3.65
CA GLY A 29 -17.74 -4.97 4.67
C GLY A 29 -16.51 -4.64 5.52
N ILE A 30 -15.92 -5.68 6.12
CA ILE A 30 -14.79 -5.53 7.08
C ILE A 30 -13.50 -5.00 6.44
N TYR A 31 -13.36 -5.09 5.12
CA TYR A 31 -12.21 -4.56 4.38
C TYR A 31 -12.41 -3.11 3.89
N ALA A 32 -13.51 -2.46 4.25
CA ALA A 32 -13.89 -1.16 3.70
C ALA A 32 -12.89 -0.05 4.04
N SER A 33 -12.32 -0.01 5.26
CA SER A 33 -11.40 1.07 5.65
C SER A 33 -10.10 1.05 4.85
N GLU A 34 -9.52 -0.13 4.59
CA GLU A 34 -8.38 -0.31 3.66
C GLU A 34 -8.72 0.22 2.27
N GLY A 35 -9.88 -0.17 1.71
CA GLY A 35 -10.29 0.26 0.38
C GLY A 35 -10.60 1.76 0.29
N TRP A 36 -11.23 2.34 1.32
CA TRP A 36 -11.49 3.77 1.37
C TRP A 36 -10.20 4.56 1.50
N PHE A 37 -9.25 4.13 2.33
CA PHE A 37 -7.93 4.75 2.42
C PHE A 37 -7.24 4.75 1.05
N MET A 38 -7.18 3.59 0.38
CA MET A 38 -6.58 3.46 -0.96
C MET A 38 -7.23 4.44 -1.95
N LYS A 39 -8.56 4.43 -2.06
CA LYS A 39 -9.31 5.29 -2.99
C LYS A 39 -9.05 6.77 -2.70
N LEU A 40 -9.16 7.19 -1.44
CA LEU A 40 -9.00 8.58 -1.05
C LEU A 40 -7.55 9.04 -1.24
N MET A 41 -6.57 8.22 -0.90
CA MET A 41 -5.15 8.57 -1.07
C MET A 41 -4.77 8.71 -2.55
N GLU A 42 -5.19 7.76 -3.40
CA GLU A 42 -4.90 7.80 -4.85
C GLU A 42 -5.54 9.00 -5.56
N THR A 43 -6.72 9.42 -5.10
CA THR A 43 -7.47 10.55 -5.67
C THR A 43 -7.20 11.89 -4.96
N SER A 44 -6.39 11.89 -3.90
CA SER A 44 -6.19 13.07 -3.07
C SER A 44 -5.43 14.16 -3.81
N LYS A 45 -6.00 15.37 -3.86
CA LYS A 45 -5.29 16.57 -4.34
C LYS A 45 -4.41 17.22 -3.28
N TYR A 46 -4.61 16.85 -2.01
CA TYR A 46 -3.96 17.48 -0.86
C TYR A 46 -2.77 16.65 -0.38
N PHE A 47 -2.91 15.33 -0.32
CA PHE A 47 -1.91 14.45 0.27
C PHE A 47 -1.09 13.68 -0.75
N SER A 48 -1.60 13.43 -1.97
CA SER A 48 -0.85 12.64 -2.96
C SER A 48 0.29 13.45 -3.58
N ALA A 49 1.47 12.83 -3.67
CA ALA A 49 2.61 13.35 -4.43
C ALA A 49 2.83 12.52 -5.70
N ASN A 50 2.86 13.20 -6.85
CA ASN A 50 3.25 12.60 -8.13
C ASN A 50 4.77 12.41 -8.27
N ASP A 51 5.54 13.22 -7.56
CA ASP A 51 6.99 13.22 -7.55
C ASP A 51 7.48 12.67 -6.20
N PRO A 52 8.18 11.52 -6.18
CA PRO A 52 8.62 10.90 -4.95
C PRO A 52 9.64 11.75 -4.17
N SER A 53 10.33 12.70 -4.82
CA SER A 53 11.29 13.58 -4.13
C SER A 53 10.63 14.57 -3.15
N ARG A 54 9.31 14.80 -3.30
CA ARG A 54 8.50 15.68 -2.46
C ARG A 54 7.66 14.92 -1.43
N ALA A 55 7.76 13.59 -1.41
CA ALA A 55 7.00 12.75 -0.51
C ALA A 55 7.69 12.62 0.86
N HIS A 56 6.88 12.51 1.90
CA HIS A 56 7.31 12.26 3.28
C HIS A 56 7.13 10.79 3.67
N MET A 57 6.17 10.11 3.03
CA MET A 57 5.91 8.69 3.19
C MET A 57 5.52 8.05 1.86
N PHE A 58 5.66 6.74 1.78
CA PHE A 58 5.46 5.95 0.56
C PHE A 58 4.43 4.85 0.80
N TYR A 59 3.27 4.97 0.16
CA TYR A 59 2.15 4.06 0.33
C TYR A 59 2.18 2.92 -0.69
N LEU A 60 2.03 1.68 -0.20
CA LEU A 60 1.87 0.47 -1.00
C LEU A 60 0.35 0.18 -1.17
N PRO A 61 -0.25 0.40 -2.35
CA PRO A 61 -1.70 0.32 -2.57
C PRO A 61 -2.17 -1.12 -2.74
N TYR A 62 -2.09 -1.86 -1.64
CA TYR A 62 -2.35 -3.29 -1.53
C TYR A 62 -3.78 -3.58 -1.03
N SER A 63 -4.39 -4.67 -1.50
CA SER A 63 -5.63 -5.19 -0.92
C SER A 63 -5.47 -6.58 -0.29
N ALA A 64 -5.68 -6.67 1.03
CA ALA A 64 -5.60 -7.91 1.79
C ALA A 64 -6.63 -8.94 1.34
N LEU A 65 -7.87 -8.48 1.13
CA LEU A 65 -8.96 -9.32 0.65
C LEU A 65 -8.61 -9.99 -0.68
N LYS A 66 -8.07 -9.21 -1.62
CA LYS A 66 -7.81 -9.70 -2.98
C LYS A 66 -6.59 -10.59 -3.06
N LEU A 67 -5.55 -10.31 -2.28
CA LEU A 67 -4.42 -11.24 -2.19
C LEU A 67 -4.86 -12.56 -1.56
N ARG A 68 -5.68 -12.52 -0.51
CA ARG A 68 -6.22 -13.73 0.11
C ARG A 68 -7.02 -14.57 -0.89
N SER A 69 -7.82 -13.93 -1.75
CA SER A 69 -8.59 -14.59 -2.80
C SER A 69 -7.76 -15.03 -4.01
N ALA A 70 -6.49 -14.67 -4.10
CA ALA A 70 -5.60 -15.09 -5.19
C ALA A 70 -5.08 -16.53 -5.04
N THR A 71 -5.40 -17.21 -3.93
CA THR A 71 -5.01 -18.60 -3.67
C THR A 71 -6.13 -19.37 -3.00
N ASN A 72 -6.26 -20.65 -3.38
CA ASN A 72 -7.18 -21.60 -2.72
C ASN A 72 -6.53 -22.29 -1.51
N ALA A 73 -5.24 -22.04 -1.23
CA ALA A 73 -4.55 -22.61 -0.08
C ALA A 73 -5.23 -22.20 1.24
N THR A 74 -5.05 -22.98 2.29
CA THR A 74 -5.60 -22.73 3.64
C THR A 74 -4.50 -22.77 4.70
N GLY A 75 -4.81 -22.31 5.92
CA GLY A 75 -3.91 -22.38 7.07
C GLY A 75 -2.51 -21.83 6.82
N ALA A 76 -1.50 -22.57 7.30
CA ALA A 76 -0.10 -22.20 7.19
C ALA A 76 0.39 -22.04 5.73
N THR A 77 -0.14 -22.85 4.80
CA THR A 77 0.23 -22.76 3.38
C THR A 77 -0.23 -21.43 2.79
N ARG A 78 -1.45 -20.98 3.12
CA ARG A 78 -1.94 -19.66 2.73
C ARG A 78 -1.04 -18.57 3.30
N GLN A 79 -0.76 -18.60 4.60
CA GLN A 79 0.08 -17.59 5.25
C GLN A 79 1.46 -17.47 4.59
N LYS A 80 2.11 -18.60 4.30
CA LYS A 80 3.39 -18.64 3.57
C LYS A 80 3.28 -18.02 2.18
N PHE A 81 2.21 -18.33 1.43
CA PHE A 81 1.97 -17.73 0.12
C PHE A 81 1.81 -16.21 0.21
N LEU A 82 0.98 -15.71 1.14
CA LEU A 82 0.73 -14.28 1.31
C LEU A 82 2.02 -13.53 1.67
N ALA A 83 2.79 -14.07 2.63
CA ALA A 83 4.06 -13.49 3.06
C ALA A 83 5.10 -13.48 1.93
N LEU A 84 5.23 -14.58 1.18
CA LEU A 84 6.16 -14.65 0.06
C LEU A 84 5.77 -13.70 -1.07
N TYR A 85 4.48 -13.57 -1.37
CA TYR A 85 3.98 -12.63 -2.38
C TYR A 85 4.34 -11.19 -2.02
N LEU A 86 4.04 -10.76 -0.79
CA LEU A 86 4.37 -9.42 -0.31
C LEU A 86 5.89 -9.19 -0.28
N LYS A 87 6.68 -10.17 0.17
CA LYS A 87 8.14 -10.10 0.15
C LYS A 87 8.68 -9.86 -1.26
N ASN A 88 8.16 -10.58 -2.25
CA ASN A 88 8.59 -10.43 -3.63
C ASN A 88 8.22 -9.06 -4.20
N TYR A 89 7.00 -8.57 -3.91
CA TYR A 89 6.58 -7.23 -4.30
C TYR A 89 7.48 -6.14 -3.70
N ILE A 90 7.75 -6.22 -2.38
CA ILE A 90 8.64 -5.28 -1.68
C ILE A 90 10.07 -5.35 -2.25
N SER A 91 10.58 -6.55 -2.51
CA SER A 91 11.94 -6.73 -3.06
C SER A 91 12.05 -6.11 -4.46
N MET A 92 11.02 -6.25 -5.29
CA MET A 92 10.93 -5.60 -6.58
C MET A 92 10.90 -4.06 -6.45
N LEU A 93 10.09 -3.52 -5.52
CA LEU A 93 10.06 -2.07 -5.26
C LEU A 93 11.43 -1.55 -4.81
N ALA A 94 12.07 -2.23 -3.86
CA ALA A 94 13.37 -1.86 -3.32
C ALA A 94 14.47 -1.86 -4.40
N ALA A 95 14.43 -2.81 -5.33
CA ALA A 95 15.35 -2.87 -6.46
C ALA A 95 15.07 -1.77 -7.50
N LYS A 96 13.80 -1.46 -7.75
CA LYS A 96 13.38 -0.50 -8.78
C LYS A 96 13.54 0.96 -8.35
N TYR A 97 13.33 1.26 -7.06
CA TYR A 97 13.24 2.62 -6.54
C TYR A 97 14.39 2.93 -5.58
N PRO A 98 15.39 3.73 -6.00
CA PRO A 98 16.55 4.05 -5.15
C PRO A 98 16.20 4.72 -3.83
N PHE A 99 15.06 5.42 -3.76
CA PHE A 99 14.61 6.07 -2.53
C PHE A 99 14.17 5.08 -1.44
N TRP A 100 13.82 3.83 -1.78
CA TRP A 100 13.52 2.79 -0.78
C TRP A 100 14.67 2.56 0.19
N ASN A 101 15.90 2.56 -0.33
CA ASN A 101 17.10 2.27 0.45
C ASN A 101 17.57 3.45 1.30
N LYS A 102 17.02 4.65 1.13
CA LYS A 102 17.41 5.83 1.93
C LYS A 102 17.05 5.68 3.41
N THR A 103 15.93 5.02 3.67
CA THR A 103 15.37 4.79 5.01
C THR A 103 15.32 3.31 5.35
N HIS A 104 15.85 2.45 4.48
CA HIS A 104 15.67 1.00 4.53
C HIS A 104 14.19 0.59 4.67
N GLY A 105 13.27 1.36 4.09
CA GLY A 105 11.82 1.08 4.13
C GLY A 105 11.07 1.71 5.31
N ALA A 106 11.70 2.47 6.21
CA ALA A 106 11.05 2.97 7.43
C ALA A 106 9.91 3.98 7.19
N ASP A 107 9.92 4.69 6.07
CA ASP A 107 8.88 5.62 5.63
C ASP A 107 7.92 5.00 4.59
N HIS A 108 8.02 3.69 4.36
CA HIS A 108 7.14 2.92 3.49
C HIS A 108 6.09 2.19 4.32
N PHE A 109 4.83 2.29 3.91
CA PHE A 109 3.73 1.74 4.70
C PHE A 109 2.64 1.13 3.83
N LEU A 110 1.92 0.20 4.43
CA LEU A 110 0.66 -0.33 3.94
C LEU A 110 -0.42 -0.11 5.00
N VAL A 111 -1.68 -0.19 4.61
CA VAL A 111 -2.80 -0.18 5.54
C VAL A 111 -3.50 -1.53 5.48
N ALA A 112 -4.04 -1.96 6.60
CA ALA A 112 -4.80 -3.19 6.72
C ALA A 112 -6.01 -2.96 7.62
N CYS A 113 -7.11 -3.66 7.34
CA CYS A 113 -8.24 -3.72 8.26
C CYS A 113 -7.93 -4.63 9.46
N HIS A 114 -8.50 -4.29 10.62
CA HIS A 114 -8.25 -4.93 11.92
C HIS A 114 -8.75 -6.38 12.04
N ASP A 115 -9.56 -6.87 11.10
CA ASP A 115 -10.13 -8.21 11.18
C ASP A 115 -9.24 -9.22 10.43
N TRP A 116 -8.18 -9.66 11.11
CA TRP A 116 -7.26 -10.74 10.71
C TRP A 116 -7.68 -12.08 11.34
#